data_AF-A0A2A5XS77-F1
#
_entry.id   AF-A0A2A5XS77-F1
#
_cell.length_a   1.000
_cell.length_b   1.000
_cell.length_c   1.000
_cell.angle_alpha   90.00
_cell.angle_beta   90.00
_cell.angle_gamma   90.00
#
_symmetry.space_group_name_H-M   'P 1'
#
loop_
_entity.id
_entity.type
_entity.pdbx_description
1 polymer ?
#
loop_
_entity_poly.entity_id
_entity_poly.type
_entity_poly.pdbx_seq_one_letter_code
_entity_poly.pdbx_strand_id
1 'polypeptide(L)'
;MVNALRLIVLTLIIFSCEKSNDNDNPFIPDVRFEKIININLPFYNDLKYNGGSFYINGLGVKGVILFNLNDNIIAWEASCPNEKPSDCSTMEIKGLQAECKCNSNLYSLANGQPLKINTNNSFPMVPYFTEKSGNSLRIYN
;
A
#
# COMPACT_ATOMS: atom_id res chain seq x y z
N MET A 1 -39.46 30.29 40.31
CA MET A 1 -39.32 30.94 38.99
C MET A 1 -37.85 31.27 38.79
N VAL A 2 -37.15 30.53 37.92
CA VAL A 2 -36.67 31.04 36.60
C VAL A 2 -35.43 31.95 36.84
N ASN A 3 -34.18 31.64 36.54
CA ASN A 3 -33.51 30.74 35.59
C ASN A 3 -32.07 30.52 36.11
N ALA A 4 -31.53 29.31 36.25
CA ALA A 4 -31.19 28.40 35.17
C ALA A 4 -30.30 29.01 34.07
N LEU A 5 -29.30 29.87 34.35
CA LEU A 5 -28.39 30.27 33.26
C LEU A 5 -27.06 30.94 33.65
N ARG A 6 -26.17 30.30 34.40
CA ARG A 6 -24.71 30.58 34.28
C ARG A 6 -23.87 29.32 34.54
N LEU A 7 -24.26 28.24 33.88
CA LEU A 7 -23.42 27.05 33.69
C LEU A 7 -22.99 27.00 32.21
N ILE A 8 -22.44 28.09 31.69
CA ILE A 8 -22.02 28.20 30.28
C ILE A 8 -20.64 28.87 30.23
N VAL A 9 -19.67 28.26 30.89
CA VAL A 9 -18.25 28.45 30.54
C VAL A 9 -17.54 27.09 30.70
N LEU A 10 -18.18 26.05 30.19
CA LEU A 10 -17.50 24.82 29.81
C LEU A 10 -17.61 24.72 28.29
N THR A 11 -17.16 25.78 27.60
CA THR A 11 -16.93 25.73 26.16
C THR A 11 -15.80 24.73 25.97
N LEU A 12 -16.19 23.50 25.69
CA LEU A 12 -15.37 22.46 25.09
C LEU A 12 -14.64 23.07 23.90
N ILE A 13 -13.41 23.53 24.13
CA ILE A 13 -12.43 23.65 23.06
C ILE A 13 -11.74 22.28 23.03
N ILE A 14 -12.48 21.28 22.53
CA ILE A 14 -11.86 20.08 21.99
C ILE A 14 -11.17 20.52 20.70
N PHE A 15 -9.92 20.93 20.82
CA PHE A 15 -9.00 20.98 19.69
C PHE A 15 -8.90 19.56 19.13
N SER A 16 -9.71 19.26 18.13
CA SER A 16 -9.49 18.11 17.27
C SER A 16 -8.24 18.41 16.47
N CYS A 17 -7.11 17.87 16.92
CA CYS A 17 -5.89 17.87 16.15
C CYS A 17 -6.08 16.82 15.05
N GLU A 18 -6.62 17.21 13.91
CA GLU A 18 -6.49 16.42 12.69
C GLU A 18 -4.99 16.36 12.38
N LYS A 19 -4.36 15.22 12.67
CA LYS A 19 -3.11 14.88 12.01
C LYS A 19 -3.49 14.56 10.56
N SER A 20 -3.49 15.56 9.69
CA SER A 20 -3.35 15.28 8.27
C SER A 20 -1.94 14.72 8.11
N ASN A 21 -1.84 13.40 7.96
CA ASN A 21 -0.61 12.81 7.46
C ASN A 21 -0.49 13.25 6.00
N ASP A 22 0.18 14.37 5.75
CA ASP A 22 0.40 14.91 4.40
C ASP A 22 1.17 13.93 3.47
N ASN A 23 1.60 12.78 3.99
CA ASN A 23 2.27 11.70 3.26
C ASN A 23 1.37 10.51 2.91
N ASP A 24 0.10 10.49 3.35
CA ASP A 24 -0.81 9.40 3.02
C ASP A 24 -1.34 9.58 1.59
N ASN A 25 -1.36 8.49 0.84
CA ASN A 25 -1.84 8.52 -0.54
C ASN A 25 -3.38 8.75 -0.53
N PRO A 26 -3.90 9.85 -1.11
CA PRO A 26 -5.32 10.19 -1.01
C PRO A 26 -6.22 9.31 -1.90
N PHE A 27 -5.63 8.51 -2.80
CA PHE A 27 -6.37 7.67 -3.73
C PHE A 27 -6.59 6.24 -3.24
N ILE A 28 -5.70 5.75 -2.39
CA ILE A 28 -5.70 4.37 -1.91
C ILE A 28 -6.26 4.35 -0.49
N PRO A 29 -7.46 3.78 -0.26
CA PRO A 29 -8.01 3.67 1.09
C PRO A 29 -7.18 2.71 1.95
N ASP A 30 -7.08 3.04 3.23
CA ASP A 30 -6.50 2.15 4.23
C ASP A 30 -7.45 0.98 4.50
N VAL A 31 -7.01 -0.25 4.19
CA VAL A 31 -7.79 -1.48 4.32
C VAL A 31 -7.05 -2.49 5.17
N ARG A 32 -7.71 -2.99 6.23
CA ARG A 32 -7.11 -3.97 7.14
C ARG A 32 -7.17 -5.36 6.54
N PHE A 33 -6.04 -6.05 6.51
CA PHE A 33 -5.98 -7.45 6.14
C PHE A 33 -4.78 -8.15 6.77
N GLU A 34 -4.84 -9.49 6.78
CA GLU A 34 -3.69 -10.32 7.11
C GLU A 34 -3.71 -11.58 6.24
N LYS A 35 -2.55 -11.97 5.73
CA LYS A 35 -2.34 -13.25 5.06
C LYS A 35 -1.01 -13.86 5.47
N ILE A 36 -1.02 -15.16 5.75
CA ILE A 36 0.18 -15.96 5.92
C ILE A 36 0.31 -16.91 4.73
N ILE A 37 1.49 -16.94 4.10
CA ILE A 37 1.82 -17.84 3.00
C ILE A 37 3.09 -18.64 3.33
N ASN A 38 3.23 -19.83 2.73
CA ASN A 38 4.46 -20.60 2.78
C ASN A 38 5.27 -20.37 1.49
N ILE A 39 6.33 -19.57 1.55
CA ILE A 39 7.15 -19.17 0.39
C ILE A 39 8.01 -20.31 -0.19
N ASN A 40 8.03 -21.49 0.45
CA ASN A 40 8.72 -22.65 -0.10
C ASN A 40 7.87 -23.41 -1.13
N LEU A 41 6.55 -23.16 -1.18
CA LEU A 41 5.68 -23.81 -2.17
C LEU A 41 6.09 -23.43 -3.60
N PRO A 42 6.01 -24.35 -4.58
CA PRO A 42 6.42 -24.09 -5.96
C PRO A 42 5.75 -22.87 -6.60
N PHE A 43 4.53 -22.55 -6.17
CA PHE A 43 3.76 -21.39 -6.63
C PHE A 43 4.44 -20.04 -6.32
N TYR A 44 5.31 -19.99 -5.31
CA TYR A 44 6.05 -18.78 -4.92
C TYR A 44 7.54 -18.84 -5.26
N ASN A 45 7.95 -19.75 -6.17
CA ASN A 45 9.36 -19.96 -6.51
C ASN A 45 10.08 -18.68 -6.95
N ASP A 46 9.38 -17.76 -7.62
CA ASP A 46 9.98 -16.49 -8.05
C ASP A 46 10.53 -15.70 -6.85
N LEU A 47 9.85 -15.73 -5.69
CA LEU A 47 10.30 -15.06 -4.48
C LEU A 47 11.55 -15.68 -3.84
N LYS A 48 12.06 -16.81 -4.33
CA LYS A 48 13.32 -17.42 -3.85
C LYS A 48 14.56 -16.75 -4.43
N TYR A 49 14.42 -15.97 -5.50
CA TYR A 49 15.53 -15.32 -6.18
C TYR A 49 15.47 -13.80 -5.98
N ASN A 50 16.65 -13.17 -5.85
CA ASN A 50 16.74 -11.73 -5.78
C ASN A 50 16.14 -11.09 -7.05
N GLY A 51 15.31 -10.05 -6.87
CA GLY A 51 14.57 -9.40 -7.95
C GLY A 51 13.31 -10.15 -8.39
N GLY A 52 13.05 -11.33 -7.83
CA GLY A 52 11.82 -12.07 -8.08
C GLY A 52 10.62 -11.40 -7.43
N SER A 53 9.45 -11.54 -8.05
CA SER A 53 8.22 -10.89 -7.61
C SER A 53 7.01 -11.78 -7.82
N PHE A 54 5.94 -11.50 -7.09
CA PHE A 54 4.74 -12.29 -7.12
C PHE A 54 3.50 -11.45 -6.82
N TYR A 55 2.44 -11.59 -7.60
CA TYR A 55 1.18 -10.87 -7.38
C TYR A 55 0.15 -11.76 -6.69
N ILE A 56 -0.45 -11.25 -5.59
CA ILE A 56 -1.54 -11.91 -4.85
C ILE A 56 -2.83 -11.10 -5.04
N ASN A 57 -3.83 -11.73 -5.64
CA ASN A 57 -5.17 -11.15 -5.75
C ASN A 57 -5.98 -11.31 -4.45
N GLY A 58 -6.94 -10.42 -4.21
CA GLY A 58 -7.91 -10.52 -3.10
C GLY A 58 -7.39 -10.05 -1.73
N LEU A 59 -6.26 -9.34 -1.71
CA LEU A 59 -5.71 -8.65 -0.54
C LEU A 59 -5.58 -7.16 -0.85
N GLY A 60 -5.50 -6.31 0.16
CA GLY A 60 -5.45 -4.86 -0.07
C GLY A 60 -6.66 -4.37 -0.85
N VAL A 61 -6.45 -3.40 -1.73
CA VAL A 61 -7.50 -2.79 -2.55
C VAL A 61 -7.61 -3.46 -3.92
N LYS A 62 -6.49 -3.62 -4.63
CA LYS A 62 -6.43 -4.29 -5.93
C LYS A 62 -5.47 -5.48 -5.94
N GLY A 63 -5.00 -5.93 -4.78
CA GLY A 63 -4.02 -7.00 -4.62
C GLY A 63 -2.72 -6.51 -3.99
N VAL A 64 -1.80 -7.43 -3.80
CA VAL A 64 -0.47 -7.18 -3.24
C VAL A 64 0.59 -7.68 -4.19
N ILE A 65 1.57 -6.82 -4.51
CA ILE A 65 2.78 -7.21 -5.22
C ILE A 65 3.87 -7.47 -4.18
N LEU A 66 4.39 -8.69 -4.15
CA LEU A 66 5.57 -9.07 -3.39
C LEU A 66 6.81 -8.93 -4.25
N PHE A 67 7.91 -8.48 -3.66
CA PHE A 67 9.21 -8.36 -4.32
C PHE A 67 10.33 -8.78 -3.38
N ASN A 68 11.21 -9.69 -3.82
CA ASN A 68 12.38 -10.09 -3.07
C ASN A 68 13.55 -9.14 -3.37
N LEU A 69 13.97 -8.36 -2.38
CA LEU A 69 15.20 -7.58 -2.40
C LEU A 69 16.22 -8.20 -1.44
N ASN A 70 17.18 -8.97 -1.95
CA ASN A 70 18.24 -9.60 -1.16
C ASN A 70 17.70 -10.40 0.05
N ASP A 71 16.76 -11.32 -0.20
CA ASP A 71 16.03 -12.15 0.78
C ASP A 71 15.07 -11.43 1.73
N ASN A 72 14.96 -10.11 1.59
CA ASN A 72 13.92 -9.31 2.21
C ASN A 72 12.72 -9.18 1.27
N ILE A 73 11.57 -9.75 1.64
CA ILE A 73 10.35 -9.66 0.82
C ILE A 73 9.59 -8.39 1.20
N ILE A 74 9.49 -7.48 0.26
CA ILE A 74 8.74 -6.22 0.36
C ILE A 74 7.34 -6.46 -0.23
N ALA A 75 6.32 -5.83 0.35
CA ALA A 75 4.96 -5.87 -0.15
C ALA A 75 4.47 -4.47 -0.52
N TRP A 76 3.81 -4.38 -1.68
CA TRP A 76 3.21 -3.14 -2.19
C TRP A 76 1.74 -3.36 -2.54
N GLU A 77 0.91 -2.36 -2.33
CA GLU A 77 -0.42 -2.29 -2.94
C GLU A 77 -0.29 -2.36 -4.47
N ALA A 78 -1.16 -3.14 -5.12
CA ALA A 78 -1.16 -3.32 -6.56
C ALA A 78 -1.91 -2.21 -7.33
N SER A 79 -2.61 -1.31 -6.66
CA SER A 79 -3.30 -0.17 -7.28
C SER A 79 -2.32 0.91 -7.79
N CYS A 80 -2.65 1.52 -8.92
CA CYS A 80 -1.95 2.69 -9.43
C CYS A 80 -1.95 3.83 -8.39
N PRO A 81 -0.79 4.34 -7.95
CA PRO A 81 -0.71 5.29 -6.84
C PRO A 81 -1.30 6.68 -7.09
N ASN A 82 -1.57 7.07 -8.34
CA ASN A 82 -1.91 8.45 -8.69
C ASN A 82 -3.37 8.63 -9.14
N GLU A 83 -4.22 7.64 -8.91
CA GLU A 83 -5.64 7.67 -9.27
C GLU A 83 -6.48 6.74 -8.39
N LYS A 84 -7.79 7.00 -8.34
CA LYS A 84 -8.72 6.11 -7.61
C LYS A 84 -8.77 4.73 -8.28
N PRO A 85 -8.86 3.64 -7.49
CA PRO A 85 -8.99 2.30 -8.02
C PRO A 85 -10.12 2.16 -9.05
N SER A 86 -9.79 1.60 -10.22
CA SER A 86 -10.67 1.42 -11.38
C SER A 86 -10.32 0.10 -12.09
N ASP A 87 -10.95 -0.20 -13.22
CA ASP A 87 -10.73 -1.48 -13.92
C ASP A 87 -9.32 -1.60 -14.54
N CYS A 88 -8.69 -0.48 -14.91
CA CYS A 88 -7.31 -0.49 -15.43
C CYS A 88 -6.25 -0.31 -14.32
N SER A 89 -6.65 0.00 -13.09
CA SER A 89 -5.71 0.54 -12.09
C SER A 89 -4.88 -0.53 -11.37
N THR A 90 -4.92 -1.80 -11.78
CA THR A 90 -4.02 -2.83 -11.25
C THR A 90 -2.70 -2.77 -12.00
N MET A 91 -1.61 -2.50 -11.27
CA MET A 91 -0.26 -2.47 -11.80
C MET A 91 0.18 -3.85 -12.28
N GLU A 92 1.01 -3.85 -13.32
CA GLU A 92 1.64 -5.04 -13.89
C GLU A 92 3.12 -5.08 -13.53
N ILE A 93 3.61 -6.25 -13.14
CA ILE A 93 5.03 -6.46 -12.88
C ILE A 93 5.79 -6.51 -14.21
N LYS A 94 6.83 -5.66 -14.34
CA LYS A 94 7.74 -5.59 -15.48
C LYS A 94 9.19 -5.71 -14.98
N GLY A 95 9.65 -6.94 -14.76
CA GLY A 95 10.97 -7.20 -14.19
C GLY A 95 11.11 -6.65 -12.77
N LEU A 96 11.99 -5.67 -12.56
CA LEU A 96 12.22 -5.02 -11.26
C LEU A 96 11.28 -3.82 -11.00
N GLN A 97 10.27 -3.64 -11.86
CA GLN A 97 9.38 -2.48 -11.85
C GLN A 97 7.92 -2.90 -11.84
N ALA A 98 7.05 -1.97 -11.44
CA ALA A 98 5.61 -2.07 -11.62
C ALA A 98 5.14 -0.97 -12.58
N GLU A 99 4.30 -1.33 -13.55
CA GLU A 99 3.70 -0.42 -14.50
C GLU A 99 2.21 -0.25 -14.23
N CYS A 100 1.74 0.98 -14.06
CA CYS A 100 0.32 1.27 -14.03
C CYS A 100 -0.29 1.20 -15.44
N LYS A 101 -1.30 0.35 -15.66
CA LYS A 101 -1.89 0.18 -17.00
C LYS A 101 -2.72 1.36 -17.49
N CYS A 102 -3.27 2.19 -16.59
CA CYS A 102 -4.10 3.33 -16.99
C CYS A 102 -3.29 4.47 -17.62
N ASN A 103 -2.06 4.69 -17.16
CA ASN A 103 -1.26 5.87 -17.50
C ASN A 103 0.21 5.57 -17.82
N SER A 104 0.63 4.30 -17.80
CA SER A 104 2.02 3.88 -18.04
C SER A 104 3.05 4.52 -17.10
N ASN A 105 2.63 4.92 -15.89
CA ASN A 105 3.57 5.28 -14.84
C ASN A 105 4.37 4.03 -14.42
N LEU A 106 5.67 4.21 -14.21
CA LEU A 106 6.58 3.14 -13.79
C LEU A 106 7.10 3.43 -12.38
N TYR A 107 7.19 2.38 -11.57
CA TYR A 107 7.67 2.43 -10.19
C TYR A 107 8.69 1.34 -9.95
N SER A 108 9.67 1.60 -9.09
CA SER A 108 10.68 0.63 -8.68
C SER A 108 10.11 -0.28 -7.59
N LEU A 109 10.14 -1.59 -7.80
CA LEU A 109 9.71 -2.55 -6.76
C LEU A 109 10.68 -2.63 -5.59
N ALA A 110 11.93 -2.18 -5.76
CA ALA A 110 12.93 -2.20 -4.71
C ALA A 110 12.70 -1.14 -3.62
N ASN A 111 11.98 -0.06 -3.92
CA ASN A 111 11.78 1.06 -2.99
C ASN A 111 10.47 1.83 -3.16
N GLY A 112 9.58 1.40 -4.05
CA GLY A 112 8.27 2.01 -4.32
C GLY A 112 8.32 3.36 -5.03
N GLN A 113 9.52 3.86 -5.37
CA GLN A 113 9.67 5.21 -5.90
C GLN A 113 9.28 5.27 -7.39
N PRO A 114 8.70 6.40 -7.84
CA PRO A 114 8.47 6.66 -9.25
C PRO A 114 9.76 6.61 -10.07
N LEU A 115 9.71 5.93 -11.21
CA LEU A 115 10.75 5.91 -12.23
C LEU A 115 10.35 6.72 -13.46
N LYS A 116 9.05 6.72 -13.80
CA LYS A 116 8.46 7.50 -14.88
C LYS A 116 7.03 7.88 -14.49
N ILE A 117 6.69 9.16 -14.60
CA ILE A 117 5.35 9.68 -14.29
C ILE A 117 4.82 10.44 -15.51
N ASN A 118 3.62 10.07 -15.95
CA ASN A 118 2.85 10.72 -17.01
C ASN A 118 1.59 11.43 -16.46
N THR A 119 1.44 11.49 -15.14
CA THR A 119 0.35 12.15 -14.42
C THR A 119 0.80 13.47 -13.80
N ASN A 120 -0.13 14.36 -13.46
CA ASN A 120 0.21 15.65 -12.81
C ASN A 120 0.71 15.48 -11.36
N ASN A 121 0.29 14.41 -10.70
CA ASN A 121 0.71 14.05 -9.35
C ASN A 121 1.73 12.91 -9.39
N SER A 122 2.52 12.81 -8.32
CA SER A 122 3.55 11.78 -8.16
C SER A 122 3.58 11.24 -6.73
N PHE A 123 2.72 10.26 -6.45
CA PHE A 123 2.79 9.44 -5.24
C PHE A 123 3.67 8.19 -5.46
N PRO A 124 4.47 7.78 -4.46
CA PRO A 124 5.12 6.48 -4.48
C PRO A 124 4.10 5.35 -4.30
N MET A 125 4.54 4.10 -4.52
CA MET A 125 3.74 2.92 -4.20
C MET A 125 3.41 2.89 -2.70
N VAL A 126 2.20 2.44 -2.36
CA VAL A 126 1.76 2.29 -0.96
C VAL A 126 2.33 0.98 -0.41
N PRO A 127 3.17 1.00 0.64
CA PRO A 127 3.75 -0.19 1.21
C PRO A 127 2.75 -0.95 2.08
N TYR A 128 2.94 -2.27 2.16
CA TYR A 128 2.37 -3.12 3.20
C TYR A 128 3.46 -3.76 4.04
N PHE A 129 3.09 -4.24 5.22
CA PHE A 129 4.04 -4.85 6.14
C PHE A 129 4.25 -6.33 5.84
N THR A 130 5.49 -6.78 6.05
CA THR A 130 5.86 -8.19 5.94
C THR A 130 6.63 -8.66 7.17
N GLU A 131 6.44 -9.91 7.54
CA GLU A 131 7.16 -10.57 8.63
C GLU A 131 7.49 -12.01 8.22
N LYS A 132 8.79 -12.32 8.08
CA LYS A 132 9.27 -13.64 7.65
C LYS A 132 9.75 -14.45 8.85
N SER A 133 9.20 -15.66 9.00
CA SER A 133 9.61 -16.64 10.02
C SER A 133 9.82 -18.00 9.36
N GLY A 134 11.09 -18.36 9.15
CA GLY A 134 11.47 -19.53 8.35
C GLY A 134 10.90 -19.44 6.92
N ASN A 135 10.06 -20.42 6.57
CA ASN A 135 9.36 -20.48 5.28
C ASN A 135 7.99 -19.79 5.28
N SER A 136 7.55 -19.26 6.41
CA SER A 136 6.28 -18.54 6.51
C SER A 136 6.51 -17.04 6.31
N LEU A 137 5.70 -16.41 5.47
CA LEU A 137 5.66 -14.97 5.28
C LEU A 137 4.27 -14.48 5.66
N ARG A 138 4.20 -13.62 6.67
CA ARG A 138 3.00 -12.86 7.04
C ARG A 138 3.02 -11.52 6.31
N ILE A 139 1.87 -11.13 5.75
CA ILE A 139 1.65 -9.91 4.97
C ILE A 139 0.42 -9.22 5.53
N TYR A 140 0.51 -7.95 5.88
CA TYR A 140 -0.59 -7.24 6.57
C TYR A 140 -0.55 -5.72 6.38
N ASN A 141 -1.68 -5.10 6.74
CA ASN A 141 -1.86 -3.66 6.86
C ASN A 141 -2.66 -3.33 8.11
#